data_AF-A0A0F9FBX1-F1
#
_entry.id   AF-A0A0F9FBX1-F1
#
_cell.length_a   1.000
_cell.length_b   1.000
_cell.length_c   1.000
_cell.angle_alpha   90.00
_cell.angle_beta   90.00
_cell.angle_gamma   90.00
#
_symmetry.space_group_name_H-M   'P 1'
#
loop_
_entity.id
_entity.type
_entity.pdbx_description
1 polymer ?
#
loop_
_entity_poly.entity_id
_entity_poly.type
_entity_poly.pdbx_seq_one_letter_code
_entity_poly.pdbx_strand_id
1 'polypeptide(L)'
;MRKRRRIINRVDRDKFIRERREKSKEQIETHRKNMEKIRNSPGTRQIIYPEYKEAFDYVDNLFPGSNVKNVTLYKVGPKYLEKLGYGGAGGFYDKDSKIIIIASYQPVNKNRCPARYNFSIKAKITKDEVIAHELCHYCFVEEGGSSPSRELWEEFAYGWTLKYLRDKGYSDNDIIKNNYFPFLVDIMSNKALKCILAENDISKKEYNSYY
;
A
#
# COMPACT_ATOMS: atom_id res chain seq x y z
N MET A 1 25.14 25.74 34.07
CA MET A 1 24.54 24.37 34.00
C MET A 1 25.19 23.57 32.88
N ARG A 2 26.07 22.59 33.20
CA ARG A 2 26.69 21.71 32.19
C ARG A 2 25.73 20.55 31.86
N LYS A 3 25.29 20.43 30.60
CA LYS A 3 24.54 19.28 30.07
C LYS A 3 25.40 18.01 30.21
N ARG A 4 25.01 17.09 31.10
CA ARG A 4 25.58 15.74 31.17
C ARG A 4 25.27 14.99 29.88
N ARG A 5 26.27 14.83 29.00
CA ARG A 5 26.20 13.85 27.90
C ARG A 5 26.28 12.46 28.55
N ARG A 6 25.21 11.66 28.45
CA ARG A 6 25.24 10.24 28.83
C ARG A 6 26.20 9.52 27.87
N ILE A 7 27.34 9.10 28.38
CA ILE A 7 28.21 8.12 27.72
C ILE A 7 27.45 6.79 27.84
N ILE A 8 26.82 6.34 26.76
CA ILE A 8 26.28 4.98 26.68
C ILE A 8 27.48 4.06 26.50
N ASN A 9 27.73 3.15 27.44
CA ASN A 9 28.82 2.19 27.36
C ASN A 9 28.66 1.33 26.10
N ARG A 10 29.78 1.06 25.41
CA ARG A 10 29.82 0.30 24.15
C ARG A 10 29.14 -1.09 24.27
N VAL A 11 29.26 -1.71 25.45
CA VAL A 11 28.64 -3.00 25.79
C VAL A 11 27.09 -2.93 25.82
N ASP A 12 26.52 -1.84 26.33
CA ASP A 12 25.06 -1.64 26.37
C ASP A 12 24.49 -1.41 24.97
N ARG A 13 25.26 -0.74 24.10
CA ARG A 13 24.90 -0.53 22.69
C ARG A 13 24.88 -1.85 21.91
N ASP A 14 25.90 -2.70 22.08
CA ASP A 14 26.00 -3.97 21.36
C ASP A 14 24.92 -4.96 21.81
N LYS A 15 24.61 -5.01 23.11
CA LYS A 15 23.49 -5.77 23.66
C LYS A 15 22.15 -5.29 23.10
N PHE A 16 21.91 -3.98 23.09
CA PHE A 16 20.69 -3.39 22.52
C PHE A 16 20.54 -3.66 21.01
N ILE A 17 21.63 -3.59 20.24
CA ILE A 17 21.62 -3.91 18.80
C ILE A 17 21.28 -5.39 18.59
N ARG A 18 21.86 -6.31 19.40
CA ARG A 18 21.57 -7.74 19.32
C ARG A 18 20.10 -8.04 19.62
N GLU A 19 19.56 -7.49 20.71
CA GLU A 19 18.14 -7.66 21.08
C GLU A 19 17.20 -7.11 20.00
N ARG A 20 17.52 -5.98 19.36
CA ARG A 20 16.72 -5.48 18.22
C ARG A 20 16.81 -6.40 17.01
N ARG A 21 17.97 -6.97 16.71
CA ARG A 21 18.15 -7.92 15.61
C ARG A 21 17.37 -9.21 15.84
N GLU A 22 17.40 -9.75 17.05
CA GLU A 22 16.63 -10.94 17.43
C GLU A 22 15.12 -10.69 17.30
N LYS A 23 14.62 -9.58 17.85
CA LYS A 23 13.22 -9.18 17.68
C LYS A 23 12.82 -8.98 16.20
N SER A 24 13.71 -8.41 15.39
CA SER A 24 13.47 -8.25 13.95
C SER A 24 13.39 -9.59 13.24
N LYS A 25 14.24 -10.57 13.61
CA LYS A 25 14.18 -11.93 13.04
C LYS A 25 12.88 -12.64 13.41
N GLU A 26 12.45 -12.53 14.68
CA GLU A 26 11.18 -13.09 15.14
C GLU A 26 9.98 -12.49 14.40
N GLN A 27 10.00 -11.17 14.14
CA GLN A 27 8.97 -10.50 13.36
C GLN A 27 8.93 -10.98 11.91
N ILE A 28 10.07 -11.09 11.24
CA ILE A 28 10.16 -11.61 9.86
C ILE A 28 9.65 -13.05 9.80
N GLU A 29 10.04 -13.90 10.73
CA GLU A 29 9.60 -15.30 10.75
C GLU A 29 8.10 -15.41 11.05
N THR A 30 7.56 -14.57 11.93
CA THR A 30 6.12 -14.50 12.19
C THR A 30 5.36 -14.05 10.94
N HIS A 31 5.85 -13.03 10.24
CA HIS A 31 5.28 -12.53 9.00
C HIS A 31 5.26 -13.62 7.92
N ARG A 32 6.40 -14.31 7.71
CA ARG A 32 6.51 -15.44 6.77
C ARG A 32 5.51 -16.56 7.08
N LYS A 33 5.40 -16.97 8.34
CA LYS A 33 4.41 -17.96 8.80
C LYS A 33 2.97 -17.49 8.54
N ASN A 34 2.69 -16.20 8.69
CA ASN A 34 1.37 -15.66 8.42
C ASN A 34 1.04 -15.66 6.91
N MET A 35 2.02 -15.40 6.04
CA MET A 35 1.84 -15.53 4.59
C MET A 35 1.52 -16.97 4.19
N GLU A 36 2.22 -17.96 4.76
CA GLU A 36 1.91 -19.38 4.56
C GLU A 36 0.50 -19.74 5.03
N LYS A 37 0.09 -19.26 6.21
CA LYS A 37 -1.28 -19.45 6.70
C LYS A 37 -2.31 -18.87 5.74
N ILE A 38 -2.05 -17.69 5.17
CA ILE A 38 -2.94 -17.07 4.19
C ILE A 38 -3.08 -17.96 2.96
N ARG A 39 -1.97 -18.42 2.36
CA ARG A 39 -1.98 -19.26 1.16
C ARG A 39 -2.75 -20.56 1.33
N ASN A 40 -2.58 -21.19 2.50
CA ASN A 40 -3.09 -22.53 2.77
C ASN A 40 -4.43 -22.54 3.52
N SER A 41 -4.99 -21.36 3.84
CA SER A 41 -6.26 -21.26 4.55
C SER A 41 -7.42 -21.69 3.65
N PRO A 42 -8.32 -22.59 4.10
CA PRO A 42 -9.51 -22.98 3.34
C PRO A 42 -10.44 -21.81 2.97
N GLY A 43 -10.36 -20.71 3.72
CA GLY A 43 -11.15 -19.49 3.47
C GLY A 43 -10.49 -18.51 2.50
N THR A 44 -9.28 -18.82 2.00
CA THR A 44 -8.57 -18.01 1.02
C THR A 44 -8.90 -18.50 -0.39
N ARG A 45 -9.33 -17.59 -1.25
CA ARG A 45 -9.58 -17.87 -2.66
C ARG A 45 -8.45 -17.30 -3.51
N GLN A 46 -7.97 -18.06 -4.49
CA GLN A 46 -7.06 -17.54 -5.50
C GLN A 46 -7.83 -16.74 -6.57
N ILE A 47 -7.25 -15.62 -6.98
CA ILE A 47 -7.64 -14.84 -8.15
C ILE A 47 -6.49 -14.98 -9.15
N ILE A 48 -6.81 -15.44 -10.35
CA ILE A 48 -5.87 -15.63 -11.44
C ILE A 48 -6.44 -14.98 -12.70
N TYR A 49 -5.58 -14.54 -13.61
CA TYR A 49 -6.03 -14.06 -14.92
C TYR A 49 -6.84 -15.16 -15.65
N PRO A 50 -7.99 -14.85 -16.30
CA PRO A 50 -8.49 -13.52 -16.63
C PRO A 50 -9.51 -12.92 -15.63
N GLU A 51 -9.59 -13.40 -14.38
CA GLU A 51 -10.42 -12.71 -13.39
C GLU A 51 -9.87 -11.29 -13.14
N TYR A 52 -10.73 -10.27 -13.18
CA TYR A 52 -10.32 -8.86 -13.21
C TYR A 52 -9.41 -8.50 -14.40
N LYS A 53 -9.70 -9.08 -15.58
CA LYS A 53 -8.97 -8.87 -16.84
C LYS A 53 -8.56 -7.43 -17.09
N GLU A 54 -9.46 -6.45 -16.90
CA GLU A 54 -9.19 -5.04 -17.14
C GLU A 54 -8.03 -4.50 -16.30
N ALA A 55 -7.98 -4.83 -15.00
CA ALA A 55 -6.89 -4.42 -14.11
C ALA A 55 -5.56 -5.10 -14.49
N PHE A 56 -5.60 -6.40 -14.80
CA PHE A 56 -4.41 -7.12 -15.25
C PHE A 56 -3.87 -6.59 -16.57
N ASP A 57 -4.73 -6.43 -17.58
CA ASP A 57 -4.34 -5.92 -18.90
C ASP A 57 -3.82 -4.48 -18.82
N TYR A 58 -4.45 -3.65 -17.99
CA TYR A 58 -3.98 -2.29 -17.77
C TYR A 58 -2.54 -2.28 -17.27
N VAL A 59 -2.23 -3.05 -16.22
CA VAL A 59 -0.87 -3.07 -15.65
C VAL A 59 0.12 -3.79 -16.57
N ASP A 60 -0.30 -4.86 -17.26
CA ASP A 60 0.52 -5.58 -18.25
C ASP A 60 0.94 -4.66 -19.40
N ASN A 61 0.06 -3.76 -19.84
CA ASN A 61 0.39 -2.77 -20.86
C ASN A 61 1.37 -1.69 -20.36
N LEU A 62 1.34 -1.36 -19.07
CA LEU A 62 2.30 -0.43 -18.47
C LEU A 62 3.67 -1.08 -18.28
N PHE A 63 3.70 -2.34 -17.86
CA PHE A 63 4.90 -3.08 -17.48
C PHE A 63 4.95 -4.46 -18.17
N PRO A 64 5.12 -4.51 -19.50
CA PRO A 64 5.03 -5.76 -20.26
C PRO A 64 6.12 -6.78 -19.88
N GLY A 65 7.22 -6.33 -19.27
CA GLY A 65 8.30 -7.21 -18.80
C GLY A 65 8.04 -7.89 -17.46
N SER A 66 7.03 -7.44 -16.68
CA SER A 66 6.80 -7.92 -15.31
C SER A 66 5.97 -9.21 -15.25
N ASN A 67 5.42 -9.71 -16.36
CA ASN A 67 4.62 -10.94 -16.41
C ASN A 67 3.43 -10.98 -15.43
N VAL A 68 2.75 -9.84 -15.25
CA VAL A 68 1.67 -9.70 -14.23
C VAL A 68 0.53 -10.69 -14.40
N LYS A 69 0.25 -11.13 -15.63
CA LYS A 69 -0.80 -12.12 -15.94
C LYS A 69 -0.53 -13.51 -15.35
N ASN A 70 0.71 -13.80 -14.95
CA ASN A 70 1.09 -15.05 -14.28
C ASN A 70 1.03 -14.96 -12.75
N VAL A 71 0.71 -13.79 -12.19
CA VAL A 71 0.66 -13.57 -10.74
C VAL A 71 -0.64 -14.12 -10.17
N THR A 72 -0.54 -14.92 -9.11
CA THR A 72 -1.69 -15.37 -8.32
C THR A 72 -1.95 -14.41 -7.16
N LEU A 73 -3.15 -13.85 -7.10
CA LEU A 73 -3.59 -13.03 -5.96
C LEU A 73 -4.38 -13.90 -4.98
N TYR A 74 -4.30 -13.59 -3.69
CA TYR A 74 -4.98 -14.31 -2.62
C TYR A 74 -6.04 -13.41 -2.01
N LYS A 75 -7.31 -13.73 -2.28
CA LYS A 75 -8.47 -13.07 -1.68
C LYS A 75 -8.78 -13.67 -0.32
N VAL A 76 -8.73 -12.83 0.71
CA VAL A 76 -8.86 -13.27 2.11
C VAL A 76 -10.00 -12.53 2.80
N GLY A 77 -10.69 -13.21 3.72
CA GLY A 77 -11.69 -12.58 4.58
C GLY A 77 -11.05 -11.56 5.52
N PRO A 78 -11.61 -10.35 5.69
CA PRO A 78 -10.99 -9.27 6.46
C PRO A 78 -10.84 -9.62 7.95
N LYS A 79 -11.78 -10.38 8.52
CA LYS A 79 -11.68 -10.89 9.90
C LYS A 79 -10.48 -11.83 10.08
N TYR A 80 -10.08 -12.57 9.04
CA TYR A 80 -8.93 -13.46 9.10
C TYR A 80 -7.62 -12.66 9.01
N LEU A 81 -7.55 -11.67 8.12
CA LEU A 81 -6.42 -10.74 8.07
C LEU A 81 -6.23 -9.98 9.38
N GLU A 82 -7.31 -9.52 10.02
CA GLU A 82 -7.27 -8.87 11.33
C GLU A 82 -6.67 -9.77 12.41
N LYS A 83 -7.06 -11.06 12.46
CA LYS A 83 -6.48 -12.04 13.38
C LYS A 83 -4.97 -12.26 13.17
N LEU A 84 -4.49 -12.05 11.95
CA LEU A 84 -3.07 -12.19 11.59
C LEU A 84 -2.28 -10.88 11.73
N GLY A 85 -2.93 -9.78 12.16
CA GLY A 85 -2.31 -8.48 12.37
C GLY A 85 -2.35 -7.53 11.17
N TYR A 86 -3.06 -7.88 10.08
CA TYR A 86 -3.20 -7.07 8.86
C TYR A 86 -4.57 -6.37 8.76
N GLY A 87 -5.14 -5.99 9.90
CA GLY A 87 -6.44 -5.31 9.93
C GLY A 87 -6.39 -3.94 9.24
N GLY A 88 -7.47 -3.59 8.52
CA GLY A 88 -7.63 -2.27 7.90
C GLY A 88 -6.99 -2.10 6.51
N ALA A 89 -6.25 -3.08 6.01
CA ALA A 89 -5.74 -3.08 4.64
C ALA A 89 -6.83 -3.50 3.63
N GLY A 90 -6.94 -2.76 2.51
CA GLY A 90 -7.79 -3.16 1.37
C GLY A 90 -7.11 -4.22 0.49
N GLY A 91 -5.79 -4.16 0.43
CA GLY A 91 -4.88 -5.13 -0.16
C GLY A 91 -3.46 -4.81 0.31
N PHE A 92 -2.52 -5.69 -0.01
CA PHE A 92 -1.09 -5.39 0.02
C PHE A 92 -0.32 -6.41 -0.81
N TYR A 93 0.75 -5.97 -1.44
CA TYR A 93 1.79 -6.84 -1.98
C TYR A 93 2.85 -7.15 -0.91
N ASP A 94 3.13 -8.44 -0.71
CA ASP A 94 4.24 -8.92 0.11
C ASP A 94 5.45 -9.23 -0.77
N LYS A 95 6.49 -8.37 -0.69
CA LYS A 95 7.70 -8.50 -1.50
C LYS A 95 8.51 -9.77 -1.22
N ASP A 96 8.52 -10.24 0.03
CA ASP A 96 9.38 -11.35 0.45
C ASP A 96 8.81 -12.68 -0.03
N SER A 97 7.49 -12.86 0.09
CA SER A 97 6.80 -14.04 -0.42
C SER A 97 6.35 -13.87 -1.87
N LYS A 98 6.49 -12.69 -2.46
CA LYS A 98 6.05 -12.32 -3.82
C LYS A 98 4.57 -12.66 -4.08
N ILE A 99 3.69 -12.28 -3.16
CA ILE A 99 2.24 -12.48 -3.33
C ILE A 99 1.46 -11.21 -3.11
N ILE A 100 0.34 -11.09 -3.80
CA ILE A 100 -0.62 -10.03 -3.60
C ILE A 100 -1.78 -10.58 -2.79
N ILE A 101 -2.14 -9.88 -1.71
CA ILE A 101 -3.26 -10.21 -0.85
C ILE A 101 -4.33 -9.16 -1.04
N ILE A 102 -5.55 -9.59 -1.33
CA ILE A 102 -6.70 -8.72 -1.51
C ILE A 102 -7.69 -8.99 -0.37
N ALA A 103 -7.97 -7.97 0.45
CA ALA A 103 -8.99 -8.10 1.48
C ALA A 103 -10.37 -8.10 0.83
N SER A 104 -11.24 -9.02 1.27
CA SER A 104 -12.65 -8.92 0.91
C SER A 104 -13.22 -7.65 1.57
N TYR A 105 -13.57 -6.67 0.73
CA TYR A 105 -14.03 -5.32 1.08
C TYR A 105 -14.57 -5.17 2.51
N GLN A 106 -13.87 -4.38 3.32
CA GLN A 106 -14.46 -3.72 4.49
C GLN A 106 -14.69 -2.26 4.13
N PRO A 107 -15.89 -1.70 4.40
CA PRO A 107 -16.03 -0.25 4.42
C PRO A 107 -15.01 0.30 5.43
N VAL A 108 -14.27 1.33 5.01
CA VAL A 108 -13.28 2.02 5.85
C VAL A 108 -13.96 2.41 7.15
N ASN A 109 -13.61 1.75 8.25
CA ASN A 109 -14.16 2.08 9.55
C ASN A 109 -13.48 3.38 10.01
N LYS A 110 -14.22 4.50 9.96
CA LYS A 110 -13.73 5.83 10.35
C LYS A 110 -13.08 5.87 11.73
N ASN A 111 -13.43 4.95 12.62
CA ASN A 111 -12.91 4.86 13.98
C ASN A 111 -11.60 4.06 14.13
N ARG A 112 -11.04 3.53 13.02
CA ARG A 112 -9.81 2.72 13.02
C ARG A 112 -8.65 3.35 12.26
N CYS A 113 -8.81 4.57 11.72
CA CYS A 113 -7.66 5.34 11.27
C CYS A 113 -6.88 5.78 12.52
N PRO A 114 -5.59 5.46 12.67
CA PRO A 114 -4.79 5.98 13.78
C PRO A 114 -4.90 7.50 13.76
N ALA A 115 -5.16 8.14 14.91
CA ALA A 115 -5.36 9.59 15.05
C ALA A 115 -4.18 10.47 14.54
N ARG A 116 -3.11 9.87 14.04
CA ARG A 116 -1.99 10.53 13.36
C ARG A 116 -2.21 10.70 11.85
N TYR A 117 -3.16 10.00 11.25
CA TYR A 117 -3.51 10.09 9.84
C TYR A 117 -4.93 10.65 9.72
N ASN A 118 -5.07 11.97 9.70
CA ASN A 118 -6.37 12.65 9.56
C ASN A 118 -7.01 12.48 8.16
N PHE A 119 -6.39 11.72 7.26
CA PHE A 119 -6.83 11.52 5.88
C PHE A 119 -7.47 10.14 5.70
N SER A 120 -8.65 9.94 6.29
CA SER A 120 -9.45 8.75 6.00
C SER A 120 -9.84 8.74 4.51
N ILE A 121 -9.65 7.61 3.82
CA ILE A 121 -10.21 7.39 2.48
C ILE A 121 -11.72 7.59 2.56
N LYS A 122 -12.26 8.52 1.79
CA LYS A 122 -13.71 8.78 1.70
C LYS A 122 -14.34 8.01 0.54
N ALA A 123 -13.53 7.54 -0.40
CA ALA A 123 -13.91 6.81 -1.60
C ALA A 123 -14.45 5.41 -1.30
N LYS A 124 -15.42 4.99 -2.12
CA LYS A 124 -15.79 3.59 -2.27
C LYS A 124 -14.88 2.96 -3.33
N ILE A 125 -13.73 2.44 -2.90
CA ILE A 125 -12.74 1.82 -3.79
C ILE A 125 -13.23 0.43 -4.21
N THR A 126 -13.23 0.15 -5.51
CA THR A 126 -13.60 -1.18 -6.04
C THR A 126 -12.44 -2.17 -5.93
N LYS A 127 -12.73 -3.46 -6.04
CA LYS A 127 -11.68 -4.50 -5.89
C LYS A 127 -10.65 -4.46 -7.02
N ASP A 128 -11.09 -4.19 -8.24
CA ASP A 128 -10.21 -4.06 -9.40
C ASP A 128 -9.24 -2.87 -9.26
N GLU A 129 -9.67 -1.77 -8.63
CA GLU A 129 -8.80 -0.62 -8.33
C GLU A 129 -7.70 -0.99 -7.33
N VAL A 130 -8.05 -1.73 -6.27
CA VAL A 130 -7.06 -2.27 -5.34
C VAL A 130 -6.11 -3.23 -6.07
N ILE A 131 -6.63 -4.12 -6.92
CA ILE A 131 -5.81 -5.07 -7.68
C ILE A 131 -4.82 -4.35 -8.60
N ALA A 132 -5.27 -3.34 -9.36
CA ALA A 132 -4.41 -2.55 -10.22
C ALA A 132 -3.28 -1.87 -9.42
N HIS A 133 -3.61 -1.30 -8.25
CA HIS A 133 -2.65 -0.69 -7.34
C HIS A 133 -1.61 -1.70 -6.83
N GLU A 134 -2.04 -2.85 -6.30
CA GLU A 134 -1.12 -3.86 -5.79
C GLU A 134 -0.25 -4.51 -6.89
N LEU A 135 -0.79 -4.64 -8.10
CA LEU A 135 -0.02 -5.11 -9.25
C LEU A 135 1.08 -4.11 -9.65
N CYS A 136 0.86 -2.80 -9.48
CA CYS A 136 1.92 -1.81 -9.67
C CYS A 136 3.05 -1.97 -8.64
N HIS A 137 2.71 -2.26 -7.37
CA HIS A 137 3.72 -2.57 -6.36
C HIS A 137 4.56 -3.79 -6.71
N TYR A 138 3.93 -4.84 -7.26
CA TYR A 138 4.63 -6.00 -7.77
C TYR A 138 5.58 -5.65 -8.91
N CYS A 139 5.11 -4.91 -9.93
CA CYS A 139 5.93 -4.50 -11.07
C CYS A 139 7.15 -3.69 -10.64
N PHE A 140 6.96 -2.73 -9.73
CA PHE A 140 8.05 -1.93 -9.18
C PHE A 140 9.20 -2.79 -8.63
N VAL A 141 8.87 -3.86 -7.91
CA VAL A 141 9.88 -4.75 -7.31
C VAL A 141 10.51 -5.65 -8.36
N GLU A 142 9.73 -6.20 -9.29
CA GLU A 142 10.27 -7.08 -10.34
C GLU A 142 11.15 -6.34 -11.35
N GLU A 143 10.92 -5.05 -11.59
CA GLU A 143 11.78 -4.20 -12.43
C GLU A 143 13.10 -3.77 -11.74
N GLY A 144 13.38 -4.31 -10.54
CA GLY A 144 14.62 -4.04 -9.81
C GLY A 144 14.57 -2.80 -8.93
N GLY A 145 13.38 -2.28 -8.62
CA GLY A 145 13.18 -1.21 -7.65
C GLY A 145 13.69 -1.61 -6.26
N SER A 146 14.93 -1.26 -5.94
CA SER A 146 15.55 -1.61 -4.66
C SER A 146 15.16 -0.62 -3.56
N SER A 147 14.50 -1.12 -2.51
CA SER A 147 14.29 -0.50 -1.19
C SER A 147 14.01 1.02 -1.18
N PRO A 148 13.01 1.52 -1.93
CA PRO A 148 12.53 2.87 -1.71
C PRO A 148 11.93 2.99 -0.30
N SER A 149 11.84 4.23 0.21
CA SER A 149 11.02 4.46 1.40
C SER A 149 9.56 4.05 1.11
N ARG A 150 8.80 3.70 2.16
CA ARG A 150 7.39 3.27 1.99
C ARG A 150 6.58 4.29 1.22
N GLU A 151 6.87 5.57 1.46
CA GLU A 151 6.31 6.71 0.75
C GLU A 151 6.46 6.53 -0.76
N LEU A 152 7.69 6.51 -1.28
CA LEU A 152 7.96 6.44 -2.72
C LEU A 152 7.34 5.20 -3.39
N TRP A 153 7.22 4.09 -2.64
CA TRP A 153 6.57 2.88 -3.13
C TRP A 153 5.07 3.10 -3.37
N GLU A 154 4.39 3.73 -2.42
CA GLU A 154 2.97 4.12 -2.54
C GLU A 154 2.80 5.21 -3.60
N GLU A 155 3.72 6.18 -3.68
CA GLU A 155 3.69 7.23 -4.73
C GLU A 155 3.73 6.62 -6.13
N PHE A 156 4.57 5.61 -6.34
CA PHE A 156 4.65 4.89 -7.61
C PHE A 156 3.32 4.19 -7.94
N ALA A 157 2.82 3.35 -7.04
CA ALA A 157 1.60 2.56 -7.29
C ALA A 157 0.38 3.45 -7.51
N TYR A 158 0.23 4.50 -6.70
CA TYR A 158 -0.83 5.48 -6.86
C TYR A 158 -0.69 6.29 -8.14
N GLY A 159 0.52 6.77 -8.48
CA GLY A 159 0.77 7.52 -9.70
C GLY A 159 0.34 6.76 -10.96
N TRP A 160 0.69 5.47 -11.03
CA TRP A 160 0.31 4.62 -12.14
C TRP A 160 -1.15 4.18 -12.12
N THR A 161 -1.84 4.21 -10.98
CA THR A 161 -3.27 3.88 -10.91
C THR A 161 -4.18 5.06 -11.30
N LEU A 162 -3.66 6.29 -11.40
CA LEU A 162 -4.46 7.47 -11.77
C LEU A 162 -5.12 7.34 -13.14
N LYS A 163 -4.36 6.90 -14.16
CA LYS A 163 -4.93 6.74 -15.49
C LYS A 163 -6.00 5.64 -15.51
N TYR A 164 -5.82 4.55 -14.76
CA TYR A 164 -6.85 3.52 -14.60
C TYR A 164 -8.16 4.10 -14.05
N LEU A 165 -8.10 4.96 -13.03
CA LEU A 165 -9.29 5.63 -12.50
C LEU A 165 -9.93 6.56 -13.55
N ARG A 166 -9.11 7.35 -14.27
CA ARG A 166 -9.60 8.24 -15.33
C ARG A 166 -10.29 7.46 -16.46
N ASP A 167 -9.71 6.34 -16.88
CA ASP A 167 -10.27 5.45 -17.90
C ASP A 167 -11.63 4.85 -17.46
N LYS A 168 -11.84 4.69 -16.15
CA LYS A 168 -13.12 4.29 -15.54
C LYS A 168 -14.14 5.43 -15.38
N GLY A 169 -13.77 6.64 -15.78
CA GLY A 169 -14.65 7.82 -15.75
C GLY A 169 -14.59 8.66 -14.48
N TYR A 170 -13.63 8.40 -13.58
CA TYR A 170 -13.41 9.31 -12.45
C TYR A 170 -12.78 10.62 -12.92
N SER A 171 -13.40 11.74 -12.57
CA SER A 171 -12.77 13.05 -12.78
C SER A 171 -11.64 13.26 -11.76
N ASP A 172 -10.69 14.15 -12.09
CA ASP A 172 -9.64 14.52 -11.15
C ASP A 172 -10.22 15.16 -9.88
N ASN A 173 -11.35 15.86 -9.99
CA ASN A 173 -12.11 16.35 -8.85
C ASN A 173 -12.68 15.21 -7.98
N ASP A 174 -13.17 14.12 -8.57
CA ASP A 174 -13.64 12.95 -7.81
C ASP A 174 -12.48 12.25 -7.10
N ILE A 175 -11.36 12.11 -7.80
CA ILE A 175 -10.11 11.55 -7.28
C ILE A 175 -9.64 12.32 -6.03
N ILE A 176 -9.62 13.65 -6.12
CA ILE A 176 -9.19 14.55 -5.06
C ILE A 176 -10.19 14.54 -3.90
N LYS A 177 -11.48 14.83 -4.16
CA LYS A 177 -12.50 15.01 -3.11
C LYS A 177 -12.76 13.74 -2.31
N ASN A 178 -12.69 12.58 -2.96
CA ASN A 178 -12.95 11.30 -2.30
C ASN A 178 -11.70 10.69 -1.65
N ASN A 179 -10.54 11.36 -1.72
CA ASN A 179 -9.30 10.89 -1.10
C ASN A 179 -8.98 9.44 -1.51
N TYR A 180 -8.98 9.17 -2.83
CA TYR A 180 -8.55 7.88 -3.39
C TYR A 180 -7.06 7.57 -3.07
N PHE A 181 -6.36 8.53 -2.47
CA PHE A 181 -4.91 8.59 -2.33
C PHE A 181 -4.46 9.05 -0.94
N PRO A 182 -4.87 8.37 0.15
CA PRO A 182 -4.64 8.84 1.52
C PRO A 182 -3.16 9.06 1.85
N PHE A 183 -2.24 8.29 1.23
CA PHE A 183 -0.80 8.43 1.41
C PHE A 183 -0.22 9.63 0.65
N LEU A 184 -0.77 10.00 -0.52
CA LEU A 184 -0.37 11.22 -1.24
C LEU A 184 -0.75 12.50 -0.47
N VAL A 185 -1.77 12.43 0.39
CA VAL A 185 -2.24 13.57 1.20
C VAL A 185 -1.36 13.82 2.43
N ASP A 186 -0.87 12.76 3.06
CA ASP A 186 0.04 12.87 4.22
C ASP A 186 1.42 13.43 3.80
N ILE A 187 1.83 13.15 2.55
CA ILE A 187 3.07 13.64 1.94
C ILE A 187 2.75 14.88 1.09
N MET A 188 2.38 15.99 1.74
CA MET A 188 2.19 17.29 1.06
C MET A 188 3.45 17.85 0.33
N SER A 189 4.54 17.08 0.23
CA SER A 189 5.70 17.37 -0.61
C SER A 189 5.65 16.73 -2.01
N ASN A 190 4.76 15.78 -2.27
CA ASN A 190 4.84 14.90 -3.44
C ASN A 190 4.59 15.61 -4.78
N LYS A 191 5.43 15.30 -5.77
CA LYS A 191 5.39 15.79 -7.15
C LYS A 191 4.13 15.33 -7.89
N ALA A 192 3.60 14.14 -7.63
CA ALA A 192 2.42 13.61 -8.31
C ALA A 192 1.14 14.41 -7.96
N LEU A 193 0.90 14.68 -6.68
CA LEU A 193 -0.23 15.54 -6.25
C LEU A 193 -0.08 16.96 -6.80
N LYS A 194 1.15 17.51 -6.83
CA LYS A 194 1.42 18.82 -7.45
C LYS A 194 1.11 18.83 -8.95
N CYS A 195 1.45 17.77 -9.68
CA CYS A 195 1.11 17.64 -11.10
C CYS A 195 -0.41 17.61 -11.30
N ILE A 196 -1.14 16.79 -10.54
CA ILE A 196 -2.62 16.73 -10.65
C ILE A 196 -3.24 18.08 -10.29
N LEU A 197 -2.81 18.72 -9.19
CA LEU A 197 -3.33 20.03 -8.79
C LEU A 197 -3.04 21.10 -9.84
N ALA A 198 -1.85 21.09 -10.45
CA ALA A 198 -1.48 22.02 -11.51
C ALA A 198 -2.23 21.74 -12.82
N GLU A 199 -2.40 20.48 -13.22
CA GLU A 199 -3.16 20.07 -14.40
C GLU A 199 -4.64 20.47 -14.31
N ASN A 200 -5.18 20.57 -13.09
CA ASN A 200 -6.59 20.90 -12.85
C ASN A 200 -6.82 22.33 -12.36
N ASP A 201 -5.76 23.15 -12.30
CA ASP A 201 -5.81 24.53 -11.80
C ASP A 201 -6.36 24.65 -10.35
N ILE A 202 -6.19 23.61 -9.54
CA ILE A 202 -6.66 23.54 -8.15
C ILE A 202 -5.55 24.04 -7.23
N SER A 203 -5.80 25.13 -6.52
CA SER A 203 -4.81 25.65 -5.57
C SER A 203 -4.66 24.78 -4.32
N LYS A 204 -3.48 24.81 -3.69
CA LYS A 204 -3.28 24.13 -2.39
C LYS A 204 -4.25 24.62 -1.30
N LYS A 205 -4.65 25.89 -1.36
CA LYS A 205 -5.62 26.49 -0.43
C LYS A 205 -7.02 25.92 -0.64
N GLU A 206 -7.43 25.76 -1.89
CA GLU A 206 -8.68 25.13 -2.27
C GLU A 206 -8.70 23.64 -1.89
N TYR A 207 -7.61 22.91 -2.17
CA TYR A 207 -7.45 21.53 -1.75
C TYR A 207 -7.63 21.33 -0.23
N ASN A 208 -6.99 22.20 0.58
CA ASN A 208 -7.09 22.14 2.04
C ASN A 208 -8.50 22.42 2.56
N SER A 209 -9.38 23.07 1.78
CA SER A 209 -10.77 23.35 2.19
C SER A 209 -11.70 22.14 2.13
N TYR A 210 -11.27 21.04 1.52
CA TYR A 210 -12.01 19.77 1.49
C TYR A 210 -11.89 18.95 2.80
N TYR A 211 -11.17 19.47 3.79
CA TYR A 211 -10.84 18.84 5.08
C TYR A 211 -11.10 19.78 6.25
#